data_AF-A0A3P7P764-F1
#
_entry.id   AF-A0A3P7P764-F1
#
_cell.length_a   1.000
_cell.length_b   1.000
_cell.length_c   1.000
_cell.angle_alpha   90.00
_cell.angle_beta   90.00
_cell.angle_gamma   90.00
#
_symmetry.space_group_name_H-M   'P 1'
#
loop_
_entity.id
_entity.type
_entity.pdbx_description
1 polymer ?
#
loop_
_entity_poly.entity_id
_entity_poly.type
_entity_poly.pdbx_seq_one_letter_code
_entity_poly.pdbx_strand_id
1 'polypeptide(L)' 'MPCSFFSYVILGAYVVQSDAGDFDPEQHHGIEYLRDHPFAPQHLQSPEMLYRIAAAHRLLQ' A
#
# COMPACT_ATOMS: atom_id res chain seq x y z
N MET A 1 -13.73 -0.30 -14.96
CA MET A 1 -14.43 -0.02 -13.70
C MET A 1 -13.65 1.06 -12.96
N PRO A 2 -14.22 2.22 -12.60
CA PRO A 2 -13.55 3.11 -11.67
C PRO A 2 -13.57 2.42 -10.31
N CYS A 3 -12.53 1.65 -9.99
CA CYS A 3 -12.35 1.12 -8.65
C CYS A 3 -12.26 2.32 -7.70
N SER A 4 -13.07 2.31 -6.64
CA SER A 4 -13.03 3.40 -5.67
C SER A 4 -11.62 3.47 -5.08
N PHE A 5 -11.19 4.67 -4.70
CA PHE A 5 -9.89 4.89 -4.06
C PHE A 5 -9.62 3.91 -2.91
N PHE A 6 -10.67 3.52 -2.18
CA PHE A 6 -10.60 2.53 -1.11
C PHE A 6 -10.26 1.12 -1.59
N SER A 7 -10.80 0.68 -2.74
CA SER A 7 -10.47 -0.62 -3.31
C SER A 7 -8.99 -0.73 -3.66
N TYR A 8 -8.38 0.32 -4.22
CA TYR A 8 -6.93 0.34 -4.48
C TYR A 8 -6.11 0.26 -3.20
N VAL A 9 -6.52 0.96 -2.14
CA VAL A 9 -5.84 0.91 -0.84
C VAL A 9 -5.87 -0.50 -0.26
N ILE A 10 -7.05 -1.14 -0.21
CA ILE A 10 -7.18 -2.47 0.39
C ILE A 10 -6.45 -3.52 -0.44
N LEU A 11 -6.61 -3.52 -1.76
CA LEU A 11 -5.87 -4.45 -2.63
C LEU A 11 -4.36 -4.21 -2.55
N GLY A 12 -3.92 -2.95 -2.52
CA GLY A 12 -2.52 -2.60 -2.35
C GLY A 12 -1.94 -3.12 -1.04
N ALA A 13 -2.67 -2.99 0.07
CA ALA A 13 -2.23 -3.53 1.36
C ALA A 13 -2.07 -5.06 1.33
N TYR A 14 -2.97 -5.79 0.65
CA TYR A 14 -2.82 -7.24 0.47
C TYR A 14 -1.64 -7.61 -0.44
N VAL A 15 -1.37 -6.82 -1.48
CA VAL A 15 -0.19 -7.02 -2.34
C VAL A 15 1.09 -6.85 -1.52
N VAL A 16 1.18 -5.79 -0.73
CA VAL A 16 2.33 -5.52 0.17
C VAL A 16 2.51 -6.68 1.15
N GLN A 17 1.45 -7.08 1.85
CA GLN A 17 1.50 -8.19 2.80
C GLN A 17 1.98 -9.50 2.14
N SER A 18 1.60 -9.73 0.88
CA SER A 18 2.00 -10.93 0.14
C SER A 18 3.47 -10.94 -0.27
N ASP A 19 4.06 -9.76 -0.50
CA ASP A 19 5.44 -9.64 -0.99
C ASP A 19 6.45 -9.33 0.13
N ALA A 20 6.12 -8.39 1.01
CA ALA A 20 6.95 -7.95 2.12
C ALA A 20 6.71 -8.75 3.42
N GLY A 21 5.62 -9.52 3.49
CA GLY A 21 5.24 -10.26 4.69
C GLY A 21 4.55 -9.37 5.74
N ASP A 22 4.73 -9.72 7.01
CA ASP A 22 4.17 -8.97 8.13
C ASP A 22 4.82 -7.58 8.32
N PHE A 23 4.05 -6.63 8.85
CA PHE A 23 4.56 -5.30 9.16
C PHE A 23 5.66 -5.35 10.23
N ASP A 24 6.90 -5.22 9.78
CA ASP A 24 8.08 -4.94 10.62
C ASP A 24 8.36 -3.42 10.71
N PRO A 25 8.33 -2.80 11.91
CA PRO A 25 8.63 -1.39 12.09
C PRO A 25 10.09 -0.99 11.84
N GLU A 26 11.05 -1.92 11.80
CA GLU A 26 12.46 -1.64 11.44
C GLU A 26 12.69 -1.61 9.92
N GLN A 27 11.78 -2.22 9.15
CA GLN A 27 11.90 -2.31 7.70
C GLN A 27 10.87 -1.43 6.96
N HIS A 28 9.65 -1.33 7.49
CA HIS A 28 8.51 -0.66 6.83
C HIS A 28 8.33 0.79 7.30
N HIS A 29 9.33 1.62 7.05
CA HIS A 29 9.28 3.03 7.38
C HIS A 29 8.56 3.84 6.29
N GLY A 30 7.60 4.67 6.72
CA GLY A 30 6.92 5.64 5.85
C GLY A 30 6.21 5.00 4.66
N ILE A 31 6.52 5.49 3.47
CA ILE A 31 5.98 4.97 2.19
C ILE A 31 7.11 4.55 1.24
N GLU A 32 8.36 4.63 1.68
CA GLU A 32 9.55 4.38 0.88
C GLU A 32 9.55 2.94 0.36
N TYR A 33 9.20 1.98 1.22
CA TYR A 33 9.08 0.56 0.87
C TYR A 33 7.90 0.24 -0.08
N LEU A 34 7.05 1.23 -0.36
CA LEU A 34 5.87 1.09 -1.22
C LEU A 34 6.09 1.70 -2.62
N ARG A 35 7.17 2.48 -2.83
CA ARG A 35 7.35 3.26 -4.07
C ARG A 35 7.60 2.40 -5.30
N ASP A 36 8.17 1.23 -5.13
CA ASP A 36 8.53 0.33 -6.23
C ASP A 36 7.34 -0.54 -6.70
N HIS A 37 6.20 -0.46 -6.01
CA HIS A 37 5.01 -1.24 -6.34
C HIS A 37 4.00 -0.44 -7.19
N PRO A 38 3.55 -0.98 -8.34
CA PRO A 38 2.52 -0.36 -9.16
C PRO A 38 1.11 -0.75 -8.66
N PHE A 39 0.65 -0.18 -7.54
CA PHE A 39 -0.67 -0.46 -6.97
C PHE A 39 -1.82 0.09 -7.80
N ALA A 40 -1.57 1.17 -8.53
CA ALA A 40 -2.53 1.82 -9.41
C ALA A 40 -1.81 2.38 -10.64
N PRO A 41 -2.54 2.73 -11.71
CA PRO A 41 -1.97 3.51 -12.80
C PRO A 41 -1.24 4.75 -12.26
N GLN A 42 -0.11 5.12 -12.86
CA GLN A 42 0.78 6.16 -12.33
C GLN A 42 0.09 7.53 -12.11
N HIS A 43 -0.95 7.84 -12.90
CA HIS A 43 -1.75 9.06 -12.74
C HIS A 43 -2.77 9.02 -11.58
N LEU A 44 -3.04 7.83 -11.03
CA LEU A 44 -3.93 7.59 -9.90
C LEU A 44 -3.17 7.27 -8.61
N GLN A 45 -1.91 6.82 -8.70
CA GLN A 45 -1.07 6.51 -7.55
C GLN A 45 -0.57 7.79 -6.87
N SER A 46 -1.33 8.27 -5.89
CA SER A 46 -0.99 9.45 -5.10
C SER A 46 -0.21 9.08 -3.83
N PRO A 47 0.56 10.02 -3.25
CA PRO A 47 1.17 9.82 -1.94
C PRO A 47 0.16 9.47 -0.85
N GLU A 48 -1.06 10.04 -0.89
CA GLU A 48 -2.13 9.70 0.06
C GLU A 48 -2.51 8.22 -0.03
N MET A 49 -2.59 7.66 -1.24
CA MET A 49 -2.86 6.23 -1.44
C MET A 49 -1.78 5.39 -0.76
N LEU A 50 -0.51 5.73 -0.96
CA LEU A 50 0.62 5.01 -0.36
C LEU A 50 0.61 5.09 1.18
N TYR A 51 0.33 6.26 1.75
CA TYR A 51 0.20 6.41 3.20
C TYR A 51 -0.95 5.56 3.75
N ARG A 52 -2.08 5.50 3.05
CA ARG A 52 -3.21 4.66 3.46
C ARG A 52 -2.92 3.18 3.30
N ILE A 53 -2.18 2.77 2.27
CA ILE A 53 -1.69 1.39 2.11
C ILE A 53 -0.75 1.04 3.27
N ALA A 54 0.21 1.89 3.60
CA ALA A 54 1.12 1.66 4.73
C ALA A 54 0.37 1.56 6.07
N ALA A 55 -0.63 2.42 6.29
CA ALA A 55 -1.48 2.37 7.47
C ALA A 55 -2.32 1.09 7.52
N ALA A 56 -2.87 0.66 6.38
CA ALA A 56 -3.65 -0.57 6.27
C ALA A 56 -2.78 -1.82 6.49
N HIS A 57 -1.57 -1.86 5.92
CA HIS A 57 -0.60 -2.94 6.12
C HIS A 57 -0.31 -3.18 7.60
N ARG A 58 -0.12 -2.10 8.39
CA ARG A 58 0.05 -2.18 9.84
C ARG A 58 -1.19 -2.72 10.60
N LEU A 59 -2.38 -2.57 10.03
CA LEU A 59 -3.64 -2.99 10.67
C LEU A 59 -4.09 -4.42 10.28
N LEU A 60 -3.51 -5.00 9.24
CA LEU A 60 -3.88 -6.33 8.72
C LEU A 60 -3.16 -7.51 9.42
N GLN A 61 -2.51 -7.23 10.56
CA GLN A 61 -1.82 -8.20 11.42
C GLN A 61 -2.80 -9.08 12.20
#